data_AF-A0A929ZN14-F1
#
_entry.id   AF-A0A929ZN14-F1
#
_cell.length_a   1.000
_cell.length_b   1.000
_cell.length_c   1.000
_cell.angle_alpha   90.00
_cell.angle_beta   90.00
_cell.angle_gamma   90.00
#
_symmetry.space_group_name_H-M   'P 1'
#
loop_
_entity.id
_entity.type
_entity.pdbx_description
1 polymer ?
#
loop_
_entity_poly.entity_id
_entity_poly.type
_entity_poly.pdbx_seq_one_letter_code
_entity_poly.pdbx_strand_id
1 'polypeptide(L)'
;DKENINKMRALIDRTQERAEGLHFDTRKNTLEYDDVLMAQRHLIYDQRDKVLDLEDMEPLVYELVKENVSAAIEGYYQIPNKNDAKEKLAQYLNSLGIDGKQYAETIHRGSQEEITDAITDVYHKQTAELPQEELQRMVKFIFLQILDREWIHHVDVMEHLKTSVRLRSYANVKPIDAYREEGFNRFNAMMQNISEQTVSTLLHIQTNNESAM
;
A
#
# COMPACT_ATOMS: atom_id res chain seq x y z
N ASP A 1 17.72 -11.99 7.65
CA ASP A 1 17.27 -13.39 7.79
C ASP A 1 16.38 -13.76 6.60
N LYS A 2 16.69 -14.81 5.84
CA LYS A 2 15.95 -15.17 4.61
C LYS A 2 14.50 -15.59 4.91
N GLU A 3 14.25 -16.05 6.13
CA GLU A 3 12.91 -16.41 6.59
C GLU A 3 12.01 -15.18 6.76
N ASN A 4 12.55 -14.08 7.31
CA ASN A 4 11.84 -12.81 7.40
C ASN A 4 11.51 -12.29 6.01
N ILE A 5 12.50 -12.24 5.10
CA ILE A 5 12.32 -11.77 3.70
C ILE A 5 11.24 -12.57 2.97
N ASN A 6 11.18 -13.90 3.16
CA ASN A 6 10.13 -14.73 2.57
C ASN A 6 8.75 -14.53 3.23
N LYS A 7 8.68 -14.28 4.54
CA LYS A 7 7.43 -13.92 5.24
C LYS A 7 6.89 -12.55 4.78
N MET A 8 7.79 -11.64 4.38
CA MET A 8 7.49 -10.28 3.90
C MET A 8 7.13 -10.22 2.43
N ARG A 9 7.80 -10.97 1.56
CA ARG A 9 7.30 -11.23 0.20
C ARG A 9 5.89 -11.82 0.25
N ALA A 10 5.65 -12.75 1.16
CA ALA A 10 4.30 -13.29 1.41
C ALA A 10 3.31 -12.32 2.11
N LEU A 11 3.74 -11.15 2.59
CA LEU A 11 2.88 -10.06 3.09
C LEU A 11 2.25 -9.29 1.92
N ILE A 12 3.00 -9.17 0.82
CA ILE A 12 2.66 -8.36 -0.35
C ILE A 12 2.18 -9.24 -1.52
N ASP A 13 2.92 -10.30 -1.85
CA ASP A 13 2.66 -11.23 -2.98
C ASP A 13 1.32 -11.97 -2.85
N ARG A 14 0.81 -12.16 -1.62
CA ARG A 14 -0.45 -12.88 -1.37
C ARG A 14 -1.71 -12.06 -1.68
N THR A 15 -1.58 -10.75 -1.87
CA THR A 15 -2.69 -9.89 -2.29
C THR A 15 -3.01 -10.09 -3.78
N GLN A 16 -2.00 -10.48 -4.56
CA GLN A 16 -2.07 -10.56 -6.02
C GLN A 16 -2.34 -11.98 -6.53
N GLU A 17 -1.65 -13.01 -6.03
CA GLU A 17 -1.88 -14.41 -6.45
C GLU A 17 -3.16 -15.04 -5.86
N ARG A 18 -3.63 -14.59 -4.68
CA ARG A 18 -4.80 -15.18 -4.01
C ARG A 18 -6.13 -14.59 -4.48
N ALA A 19 -6.08 -13.45 -5.17
CA ALA A 19 -7.21 -12.85 -5.87
C ALA A 19 -7.74 -13.73 -7.01
N GLU A 20 -6.84 -14.44 -7.70
CA GLU A 20 -7.19 -15.37 -8.77
C GLU A 20 -7.88 -16.64 -8.22
N GLY A 21 -7.60 -17.03 -6.97
CA GLY A 21 -8.15 -18.22 -6.31
C GLY A 21 -9.56 -18.06 -5.73
N LEU A 22 -10.02 -16.82 -5.50
CA LEU A 22 -11.39 -16.52 -5.02
C LEU A 22 -12.47 -16.73 -6.09
N HIS A 23 -12.08 -17.12 -7.30
CA HIS A 23 -12.97 -17.40 -8.42
C HIS A 23 -13.66 -18.78 -8.38
N PHE A 24 -13.36 -19.65 -7.41
CA PHE A 24 -13.87 -21.03 -7.40
C PHE A 24 -14.94 -21.28 -6.32
N ASP A 25 -16.19 -21.21 -6.77
CA ASP A 25 -17.42 -21.81 -6.25
C ASP A 25 -18.42 -21.03 -5.37
N THR A 26 -19.70 -21.28 -5.71
CA THR A 26 -20.89 -20.43 -5.52
C THR A 26 -21.90 -21.06 -4.54
N ARG A 27 -22.51 -20.26 -3.62
CA ARG A 27 -23.98 -20.13 -3.39
C ARG A 27 -24.40 -19.44 -2.05
N LYS A 28 -24.86 -18.19 -2.15
CA LYS A 28 -26.10 -17.53 -1.61
C LYS A 28 -25.82 -16.04 -1.45
N ASN A 29 -26.62 -15.19 -2.10
CA ASN A 29 -26.42 -13.74 -2.33
C ASN A 29 -26.26 -12.81 -1.10
N THR A 30 -26.05 -13.31 0.12
CA THR A 30 -25.67 -12.48 1.29
C THR A 30 -24.37 -13.00 1.89
N LEU A 31 -24.25 -14.33 2.00
CA LEU A 31 -22.96 -15.00 2.25
C LEU A 31 -21.91 -14.52 1.24
N GLU A 32 -22.22 -14.48 -0.05
CA GLU A 32 -21.20 -14.15 -1.06
C GLU A 32 -20.62 -12.72 -0.99
N TYR A 33 -21.38 -11.72 -0.50
CA TYR A 33 -20.83 -10.38 -0.30
C TYR A 33 -19.96 -10.35 0.95
N ASP A 34 -20.45 -10.96 2.02
CA ASP A 34 -19.77 -11.02 3.30
C ASP A 34 -18.50 -11.90 3.20
N ASP A 35 -18.49 -12.92 2.33
CA ASP A 35 -17.35 -13.79 2.03
C ASP A 35 -16.18 -12.98 1.43
N VAL A 36 -16.46 -12.02 0.54
CA VAL A 36 -15.43 -11.12 -0.02
C VAL A 36 -14.82 -10.27 1.10
N LEU A 37 -15.66 -9.66 1.93
CA LEU A 37 -15.19 -8.83 3.03
C LEU A 37 -14.45 -9.66 4.08
N MET A 38 -14.89 -10.89 4.35
CA MET A 38 -14.25 -11.82 5.27
C MET A 38 -12.88 -12.27 4.75
N ALA A 39 -12.76 -12.57 3.45
CA ALA A 39 -11.49 -12.89 2.82
C ALA A 39 -10.50 -11.72 2.93
N GLN A 40 -10.95 -10.50 2.64
CA GLN A 40 -10.16 -9.28 2.80
C GLN A 40 -9.76 -9.06 4.27
N ARG A 41 -10.68 -9.29 5.21
CA ARG A 41 -10.41 -9.19 6.65
C ARG A 41 -9.33 -10.16 7.10
N HIS A 42 -9.38 -11.41 6.62
CA HIS A 42 -8.34 -12.39 6.90
C HIS A 42 -6.98 -11.93 6.39
N LEU A 43 -6.90 -11.38 5.18
CA LEU A 43 -5.64 -10.83 4.66
C LEU A 43 -5.09 -9.70 5.53
N ILE A 44 -5.96 -8.80 5.98
CA ILE A 44 -5.57 -7.67 6.84
C ILE A 44 -5.10 -8.14 8.21
N TYR A 45 -5.78 -9.10 8.83
CA TYR A 45 -5.35 -9.64 10.12
C TYR A 45 -4.09 -10.48 10.01
N ASP A 46 -3.92 -11.27 8.94
CA ASP A 46 -2.66 -11.96 8.68
C ASP A 46 -1.50 -10.97 8.55
N GLN A 47 -1.70 -9.83 7.89
CA GLN A 47 -0.71 -8.77 7.76
C GLN A 47 -0.42 -8.08 9.09
N ARG A 48 -1.47 -7.78 9.85
CA ARG A 48 -1.40 -7.18 11.18
C ARG A 48 -0.57 -8.04 12.14
N ASP A 49 -0.88 -9.34 12.19
CA ASP A 49 -0.21 -10.29 13.09
C ASP A 49 1.25 -10.48 12.70
N LYS A 50 1.57 -10.57 11.40
CA LYS A 50 2.96 -10.62 10.95
C LYS A 50 3.75 -9.38 11.37
N VAL A 51 3.17 -8.18 11.26
CA VAL A 51 3.84 -6.94 11.68
C VAL A 51 4.03 -6.90 13.20
N LEU A 52 3.08 -7.41 13.97
CA LEU A 52 3.23 -7.54 15.42
C LEU A 52 4.41 -8.44 15.79
N ASP A 53 4.60 -9.54 15.05
CA ASP A 53 5.67 -10.52 15.27
C ASP A 53 7.05 -10.10 14.74
N LEU A 54 7.15 -9.06 13.90
CA LEU A 54 8.43 -8.59 13.38
C LEU A 54 9.27 -7.92 14.47
N GLU A 55 10.49 -8.41 14.69
CA GLU A 55 11.49 -7.74 15.54
C GLU A 55 12.22 -6.62 14.80
N ASP A 56 12.40 -6.79 13.48
CA ASP A 56 13.04 -5.83 12.58
C ASP A 56 12.08 -5.42 11.46
N MET A 57 11.77 -4.13 11.44
CA MET A 57 10.86 -3.42 10.55
C MET A 57 11.58 -2.84 9.34
N GLU A 58 12.91 -2.81 9.34
CA GLU A 58 13.73 -2.27 8.23
C GLU A 58 13.31 -2.85 6.87
N PRO A 59 13.13 -4.17 6.73
CA PRO A 59 12.78 -4.69 5.43
C PRO A 59 11.29 -4.45 5.08
N LEU A 60 10.41 -4.23 6.07
CA LEU A 60 9.05 -3.78 5.79
C LEU A 60 9.09 -2.39 5.16
N VAL A 61 9.85 -1.46 5.75
CA VAL A 61 10.00 -0.10 5.23
C VAL A 61 10.52 -0.13 3.80
N TYR A 62 11.57 -0.92 3.54
CA TYR A 62 12.13 -1.07 2.19
C TYR A 62 11.09 -1.54 1.16
N GLU A 63 10.32 -2.59 1.49
CA GLU A 63 9.30 -3.10 0.57
C GLU A 63 8.15 -2.10 0.36
N LEU A 64 7.70 -1.38 1.39
CA LEU A 64 6.69 -0.33 1.23
C LEU A 64 7.19 0.80 0.32
N VAL A 65 8.44 1.23 0.48
CA VAL A 65 9.06 2.22 -0.42
C VAL A 65 9.09 1.69 -1.85
N LYS A 66 9.52 0.44 -2.02
CA LYS A 66 9.63 -0.20 -3.33
C LYS A 66 8.29 -0.32 -4.06
N GLU A 67 7.23 -0.72 -3.35
CA GLU A 67 5.86 -0.76 -3.88
C GLU A 67 5.42 0.61 -4.37
N ASN A 68 5.62 1.65 -3.55
CA ASN A 68 5.22 3.00 -3.90
C ASN A 68 6.00 3.55 -5.10
N VAL A 69 7.30 3.23 -5.20
CA VAL A 69 8.12 3.55 -6.37
C VAL A 69 7.61 2.80 -7.62
N SER A 70 7.28 1.50 -7.50
CA SER A 70 6.66 0.74 -8.58
C SER A 70 5.38 1.40 -9.08
N ALA A 71 4.47 1.75 -8.18
CA ALA A 71 3.21 2.40 -8.51
C ALA A 71 3.43 3.78 -9.17
N ALA A 72 4.39 4.57 -8.68
CA ALA A 72 4.74 5.87 -9.26
C ALA A 72 5.32 5.74 -10.68
N ILE A 73 6.19 4.75 -10.91
CA ILE A 73 6.77 4.46 -12.23
C ILE A 73 5.71 3.93 -13.19
N GLU A 74 4.82 3.05 -12.74
CA GLU A 74 3.71 2.60 -13.58
C GLU A 74 2.80 3.78 -13.96
N GLY A 75 2.43 4.60 -12.99
CA GLY A 75 1.66 5.82 -13.20
C GLY A 75 2.32 6.81 -14.17
N TYR A 76 3.65 6.90 -14.16
CA TYR A 76 4.42 7.68 -15.13
C TYR A 76 4.17 7.19 -16.57
N TYR A 77 4.20 5.88 -16.81
CA TYR A 77 4.02 5.32 -18.16
C TYR A 77 2.59 5.38 -18.68
N GLN A 78 1.60 5.54 -17.80
CA GLN A 78 0.20 5.71 -18.18
C GLN A 78 -0.14 7.14 -18.65
N ILE A 79 0.73 8.12 -18.39
CA ILE A 79 0.49 9.52 -18.77
C ILE A 79 0.98 9.75 -20.21
N PRO A 80 0.10 10.12 -21.16
CA PRO A 80 0.50 10.28 -22.57
C PRO A 80 1.51 11.41 -22.80
N ASN A 81 1.36 12.51 -22.07
CA ASN A 81 2.27 13.65 -22.16
C ASN A 81 3.50 13.43 -21.29
N LYS A 82 4.67 13.29 -21.92
CA LYS A 82 5.93 13.04 -21.22
C LYS A 82 6.34 14.16 -20.27
N ASN A 83 6.01 15.41 -20.56
CA ASN A 83 6.37 16.53 -19.66
C ASN A 83 5.53 16.46 -18.39
N ASP A 84 4.22 16.23 -18.53
CA ASP A 84 3.30 16.08 -17.39
C ASP A 84 3.66 14.83 -16.56
N ALA A 85 4.05 13.73 -17.22
CA ALA A 85 4.51 12.52 -16.55
C ALA A 85 5.75 12.78 -15.70
N LYS A 86 6.75 13.46 -16.28
CA LYS A 86 8.00 13.84 -15.60
C LYS A 86 7.72 14.78 -14.43
N GLU A 87 6.87 15.78 -14.63
CA GLU A 87 6.51 16.72 -13.58
C GLU A 87 5.83 16.02 -12.41
N LYS A 88 4.86 15.14 -12.68
CA LYS A 88 4.15 14.39 -11.63
C LYS A 88 5.10 13.48 -10.86
N LEU A 89 5.96 12.74 -11.56
CA LEU A 89 6.94 11.87 -10.91
C LEU A 89 7.95 12.68 -10.09
N ALA A 90 8.45 13.79 -10.64
CA ALA A 90 9.38 14.66 -9.93
C ALA A 90 8.75 15.25 -8.66
N GLN A 91 7.50 15.71 -8.72
CA GLN A 91 6.77 16.22 -7.56
C GLN A 91 6.62 15.16 -6.46
N TYR A 92 6.26 13.94 -6.84
CA TYR A 92 6.14 12.82 -5.92
C TYR A 92 7.48 12.48 -5.25
N LEU A 93 8.56 12.35 -6.02
CA LEU A 93 9.88 12.01 -5.49
C LEU A 93 10.45 13.15 -4.61
N ASN A 94 10.20 14.41 -4.98
CA ASN A 94 10.55 15.57 -4.16
C ASN A 94 9.83 15.55 -2.80
N SER A 95 8.57 15.14 -2.73
CA SER A 95 7.86 15.04 -1.45
C SER A 95 8.37 13.90 -0.56
N LEU A 96 9.22 13.02 -1.09
CA LEU A 96 9.93 11.98 -0.33
C LEU A 96 11.38 12.36 0.01
N GLY A 97 11.80 13.58 -0.31
CA GLY A 97 13.10 14.12 0.07
C GLY A 97 14.26 13.80 -0.87
N ILE A 98 14.00 13.31 -2.09
CA ILE A 98 15.02 13.09 -3.13
C ILE A 98 14.85 14.08 -4.30
N ASP A 99 15.91 14.28 -5.11
CA ASP A 99 15.82 15.12 -6.31
C ASP A 99 14.97 14.44 -7.40
N GLY A 100 13.67 14.70 -7.37
CA GLY A 100 12.73 14.12 -8.30
C GLY A 100 12.95 14.55 -9.75
N LYS A 101 13.53 15.73 -10.00
CA LYS A 101 13.80 16.19 -11.36
C LYS A 101 14.89 15.35 -12.00
N GLN A 102 15.97 15.10 -11.27
CA GLN A 102 17.05 14.22 -11.73
C GLN A 102 16.50 12.85 -12.15
N TYR A 103 15.75 12.20 -11.26
CA TYR A 103 15.22 10.85 -11.53
C TYR A 103 14.14 10.83 -12.62
N ALA A 104 13.26 11.84 -12.69
CA ALA A 104 12.26 11.91 -13.74
C ALA A 104 12.85 12.13 -15.14
N GLU A 105 14.01 12.79 -15.25
CA GLU A 105 14.71 13.00 -16.51
C GLU A 105 15.39 11.74 -17.03
N THR A 106 15.87 10.86 -16.14
CA THR A 106 16.63 9.64 -16.44
C THR A 106 15.84 8.34 -16.30
N ILE A 107 14.55 8.43 -15.91
CA ILE A 107 13.72 7.26 -15.59
C ILE A 107 13.66 6.24 -16.74
N HIS A 108 13.97 4.98 -16.40
CA HIS A 108 13.84 3.84 -17.29
C HIS A 108 13.36 2.61 -16.51
N ARG A 109 13.00 1.52 -17.22
CA ARG A 109 12.45 0.30 -16.60
C ARG A 109 13.33 -0.34 -15.50
N GLY A 110 14.62 -0.01 -15.42
CA GLY A 110 15.53 -0.46 -14.36
C GLY A 110 15.76 0.52 -13.22
N SER A 111 15.11 1.69 -13.21
CA SER A 111 15.36 2.75 -12.21
C SER A 111 14.71 2.50 -10.85
N GLN A 112 13.88 1.46 -10.74
CA GLN A 112 13.12 1.20 -9.52
C GLN A 112 14.01 0.97 -8.30
N GLU A 113 15.01 0.10 -8.42
CA GLU A 113 15.91 -0.25 -7.31
C GLU A 113 16.71 0.98 -6.88
N GLU A 114 17.28 1.72 -7.83
CA GLU A 114 18.02 2.97 -7.56
C GLU A 114 17.19 4.02 -6.81
N ILE A 115 15.94 4.23 -7.23
CA ILE A 115 15.03 5.19 -6.57
C ILE A 115 14.60 4.68 -5.19
N THR A 116 14.36 3.37 -5.06
CA THR A 116 14.00 2.73 -3.78
C THR A 116 15.13 2.90 -2.77
N ASP A 117 16.36 2.62 -3.17
CA ASP A 117 17.54 2.78 -2.32
C ASP A 117 17.74 4.26 -1.94
N ALA A 118 17.60 5.18 -2.89
CA ALA A 118 17.73 6.62 -2.62
C ALA A 118 16.71 7.15 -1.60
N ILE A 119 15.46 6.69 -1.67
CA ILE A 119 14.42 7.08 -0.69
C ILE A 119 14.69 6.41 0.66
N THR A 120 15.14 5.15 0.66
CA THR A 120 15.50 4.43 1.90
C THR A 120 16.67 5.11 2.61
N ASP A 121 17.64 5.63 1.87
CA ASP A 121 18.74 6.43 2.41
C ASP A 121 18.25 7.73 3.08
N VAL A 122 17.18 8.35 2.56
CA VAL A 122 16.55 9.52 3.20
C VAL A 122 15.97 9.12 4.55
N TYR A 123 15.23 8.01 4.58
CA TYR A 123 14.69 7.45 5.83
C TYR A 123 15.81 7.20 6.85
N HIS A 124 16.89 6.52 6.47
CA HIS A 124 18.03 6.25 7.37
C HIS A 124 18.66 7.52 7.92
N LYS A 125 18.85 8.55 7.09
CA LYS A 125 19.41 9.84 7.53
C LYS A 125 18.51 10.51 8.55
N GLN A 126 17.20 10.50 8.34
CA GLN A 126 16.21 11.10 9.24
C GLN A 126 16.02 10.33 10.54
N THR A 127 16.37 9.05 10.58
CA THR A 127 16.19 8.21 11.78
C THR A 127 17.51 7.87 12.46
N ALA A 128 18.64 8.35 11.96
CA ALA A 128 19.99 8.01 12.43
C ALA A 128 20.23 8.33 13.93
N GLU A 129 19.55 9.33 14.46
CA GLU A 129 19.69 9.76 15.86
C GLU A 129 18.76 9.01 16.82
N LEU A 130 17.79 8.24 16.31
CA LEU A 130 16.83 7.52 17.13
C LEU A 130 17.42 6.17 17.61
N PRO A 131 17.21 5.79 18.89
CA PRO A 131 17.55 4.46 19.34
C PRO A 131 16.81 3.38 18.52
N GLN A 132 17.53 2.34 18.07
CA GLN A 132 16.96 1.33 17.17
C GLN A 132 15.66 0.73 17.72
N GLU A 133 15.61 0.33 19.00
CA GLU A 133 14.39 -0.24 19.58
C GLU A 133 13.20 0.73 19.56
N GLU A 134 13.44 2.03 19.71
CA GLU A 134 12.41 3.06 19.65
C GLU A 134 11.90 3.25 18.22
N LEU A 135 12.82 3.32 17.26
CA LEU A 135 12.50 3.38 15.83
C LEU A 135 11.62 2.20 15.41
N GLN A 136 12.00 0.98 15.81
CA GLN A 136 11.27 -0.25 15.51
C GLN A 136 9.84 -0.24 16.07
N ARG A 137 9.68 0.18 17.34
CA ARG A 137 8.35 0.34 17.96
C ARG A 137 7.52 1.42 17.26
N MET A 138 8.15 2.53 16.89
CA MET A 138 7.48 3.65 16.23
C MET A 138 6.99 3.27 14.84
N VAL A 139 7.82 2.64 14.01
CA VAL A 139 7.43 2.16 12.67
C VAL A 139 6.27 1.18 12.76
N LYS A 140 6.36 0.21 13.69
CA LYS A 140 5.29 -0.75 13.96
C LYS A 140 3.98 -0.05 14.36
N PHE A 141 4.06 0.90 15.27
CA PHE A 141 2.89 1.67 15.71
C PHE A 141 2.25 2.47 14.57
N ILE A 142 3.04 3.19 13.78
CA ILE A 142 2.56 4.01 12.66
C ILE A 142 1.86 3.12 11.62
N PHE A 143 2.50 2.03 11.19
CA PHE A 143 1.92 1.12 10.21
C PHE A 143 0.60 0.52 10.71
N LEU A 144 0.56 -0.02 11.93
CA LEU A 144 -0.64 -0.63 12.49
C LEU A 144 -1.78 0.37 12.66
N GLN A 145 -1.48 1.61 13.09
CA GLN A 145 -2.49 2.65 13.22
C GLN A 145 -3.11 3.02 11.87
N ILE A 146 -2.29 3.13 10.82
CA ILE A 146 -2.76 3.41 9.47
C ILE A 146 -3.57 2.23 8.94
N LEU A 147 -3.05 1.00 9.05
CA LEU A 147 -3.74 -0.24 8.63
C LEU A 147 -5.14 -0.36 9.27
N ASP A 148 -5.22 -0.22 10.60
CA ASP A 148 -6.48 -0.36 11.34
C ASP A 148 -7.50 0.73 10.91
N ARG A 149 -7.04 1.97 10.69
CA ARG A 149 -7.90 3.07 10.24
C ARG A 149 -8.39 2.89 8.81
N GLU A 150 -7.50 2.55 7.87
CA GLU A 150 -7.85 2.35 6.46
C GLU A 150 -8.79 1.15 6.28
N TRP A 151 -8.59 0.08 7.06
CA TRP A 151 -9.49 -1.07 7.04
C TRP A 151 -10.92 -0.71 7.48
N ILE A 152 -11.08 0.05 8.57
CA ILE A 152 -12.41 0.50 9.02
C ILE A 152 -13.09 1.33 7.93
N HIS A 153 -12.35 2.28 7.33
CA HIS A 153 -12.88 3.08 6.22
C HIS A 153 -13.26 2.21 5.02
N HIS A 154 -12.47 1.19 4.68
CA HIS A 154 -12.77 0.26 3.60
C HIS A 154 -14.03 -0.57 3.85
N VAL A 155 -14.29 -1.00 5.09
CA VAL A 155 -15.54 -1.67 5.45
C VAL A 155 -16.74 -0.79 5.10
N ASP A 156 -16.71 0.50 5.45
CA ASP A 156 -17.77 1.45 5.11
C ASP A 156 -17.93 1.62 3.59
N VAL A 157 -16.80 1.75 2.87
CA VAL A 157 -16.77 1.80 1.39
C VAL A 157 -17.41 0.55 0.78
N MET A 158 -17.15 -0.63 1.34
CA MET A 158 -17.69 -1.91 0.87
C MET A 158 -19.20 -2.03 1.15
N GLU A 159 -19.70 -1.52 2.28
CA GLU A 159 -21.14 -1.44 2.56
C GLU A 159 -21.87 -0.51 1.59
N HIS A 160 -21.28 0.65 1.28
CA HIS A 160 -21.80 1.55 0.25
C HIS A 160 -21.80 0.92 -1.14
N LEU A 161 -20.72 0.22 -1.51
CA LEU A 161 -20.61 -0.49 -2.77
C LEU A 161 -21.71 -1.57 -2.89
N LYS A 162 -21.93 -2.36 -1.83
CA LYS A 162 -22.97 -3.41 -1.75
C LYS A 162 -24.36 -2.85 -2.02
N THR A 163 -24.66 -1.66 -1.49
CA THR A 163 -25.93 -0.97 -1.77
C THR A 163 -26.00 -0.45 -3.21
N SER A 164 -24.91 0.14 -3.71
CA SER A 164 -24.83 0.73 -5.04
C SER A 164 -24.98 -0.30 -6.17
N VAL A 165 -24.28 -1.43 -6.09
CA VAL A 165 -24.36 -2.50 -7.11
C VAL A 165 -25.74 -3.15 -7.14
N ARG A 166 -26.42 -3.25 -5.98
CA ARG A 166 -27.79 -3.78 -5.90
C ARG A 166 -28.78 -2.89 -6.64
N LEU A 167 -28.59 -1.57 -6.64
CA LEU A 167 -29.40 -0.63 -7.41
C LEU A 167 -29.13 -0.71 -8.92
N ARG A 168 -27.92 -1.13 -9.33
CA ARG A 168 -27.54 -1.32 -10.74
C ARG A 168 -28.04 -2.64 -11.34
N SER A 169 -28.65 -3.53 -10.55
CA SER A 169 -29.11 -4.86 -11.00
C SER A 169 -30.12 -4.86 -12.15
N TYR A 170 -30.71 -3.69 -12.45
CA TYR A 170 -31.63 -3.52 -13.59
C TYR A 170 -30.93 -3.51 -14.96
N ALA A 171 -29.60 -3.50 -15.03
CA ALA A 171 -28.82 -3.29 -16.25
C ALA A 171 -28.09 -4.53 -16.81
N ASN A 172 -28.67 -5.74 -16.70
CA ASN A 172 -28.10 -7.01 -17.21
C ASN A 172 -26.71 -7.44 -16.66
N VAL A 173 -26.11 -6.69 -15.72
CA VAL A 173 -24.90 -7.08 -15.00
C VAL A 173 -25.28 -7.73 -13.67
N LYS A 174 -24.67 -8.88 -13.35
CA LYS A 174 -24.85 -9.54 -12.05
C LYS A 174 -24.23 -8.66 -10.95
N PRO A 175 -25.01 -8.18 -9.97
CA PRO A 175 -24.51 -7.27 -8.93
C PRO A 175 -23.33 -7.80 -8.12
N ILE A 176 -23.29 -9.11 -7.89
CA ILE A 176 -22.21 -9.76 -7.14
C ILE A 176 -20.89 -9.76 -7.91
N ASP A 177 -20.92 -9.89 -9.23
CA ASP A 177 -19.69 -9.88 -10.04
C ASP A 177 -19.10 -8.46 -10.07
N ALA A 178 -19.95 -7.44 -10.23
CA ALA A 178 -19.54 -6.05 -10.09
C ALA A 178 -19.01 -5.73 -8.68
N TYR A 179 -19.61 -6.29 -7.63
CA TYR A 179 -19.12 -6.13 -6.26
C TYR A 179 -17.74 -6.73 -6.05
N ARG A 180 -17.49 -7.94 -6.58
CA ARG A 180 -16.19 -8.60 -6.50
C ARG A 180 -15.11 -7.79 -7.21
N GLU A 181 -15.37 -7.37 -8.45
CA GLU A 181 -14.42 -6.61 -9.25
C GLU A 181 -14.14 -5.22 -8.65
N GLU A 182 -15.18 -4.42 -8.39
CA GLU A 182 -15.01 -3.09 -7.80
C GLU A 182 -14.45 -3.16 -6.37
N GLY A 183 -14.84 -4.19 -5.59
CA GLY A 183 -14.36 -4.41 -4.23
C GLY A 183 -12.89 -4.82 -4.19
N PHE A 184 -12.44 -5.63 -5.16
CA PHE A 184 -11.02 -5.96 -5.33
C PHE A 184 -10.19 -4.72 -5.66
N ASN A 185 -10.63 -3.92 -6.63
CA ASN A 185 -9.95 -2.68 -7.00
C ASN A 185 -9.84 -1.71 -5.82
N ARG A 186 -10.90 -1.60 -5.01
CA ARG A 186 -10.90 -0.76 -3.80
C ARG A 186 -9.99 -1.29 -2.71
N PHE A 187 -9.93 -2.60 -2.52
CA PHE A 187 -9.03 -3.23 -1.57
C PHE A 187 -7.56 -2.99 -1.95
N ASN A 188 -7.20 -3.15 -3.22
CA ASN A 188 -5.86 -2.82 -3.69
C ASN A 188 -5.53 -1.34 -3.52
N ALA A 189 -6.48 -0.45 -3.81
CA ALA A 189 -6.31 0.98 -3.57
C ALA A 189 -6.11 1.30 -2.08
N MET A 190 -6.83 0.63 -1.17
CA MET A 190 -6.62 0.75 0.27
C MET A 190 -5.22 0.28 0.67
N MET A 191 -4.75 -0.87 0.15
CA MET A 191 -3.40 -1.37 0.42
C MET A 191 -2.33 -0.40 -0.06
N GLN A 192 -2.48 0.15 -1.27
CA GLN A 192 -1.59 1.18 -1.79
C GLN A 192 -1.60 2.43 -0.90
N ASN A 193 -2.78 2.87 -0.45
CA ASN A 193 -2.91 4.01 0.45
C ASN A 193 -2.25 3.79 1.82
N ILE A 194 -2.33 2.58 2.38
CA ILE A 194 -1.62 2.22 3.61
C ILE A 194 -0.10 2.35 3.40
N SER A 195 0.41 1.83 2.28
CA SER A 195 1.83 1.89 1.94
C SER A 195 2.31 3.33 1.77
N GLU A 196 1.61 4.14 0.97
CA GLU A 196 1.93 5.55 0.72
C GLU A 196 1.90 6.38 2.00
N GLN A 197 0.86 6.25 2.81
CA GLN A 197 0.75 7.01 4.06
C GLN A 197 1.79 6.58 5.08
N THR A 198 2.14 5.30 5.15
CA THR A 198 3.19 4.83 6.05
C THR A 198 4.53 5.43 5.64
N VAL A 199 4.94 5.28 4.38
CA VAL A 199 6.22 5.82 3.88
C VAL A 199 6.28 7.34 4.02
N SER A 200 5.21 8.05 3.63
CA SER A 200 5.12 9.49 3.79
C SER A 200 5.25 9.91 5.26
N THR A 201 4.53 9.25 6.18
CA THR A 201 4.61 9.58 7.61
C THR A 201 6.03 9.36 8.15
N LEU A 202 6.66 8.23 7.81
CA LEU A 202 8.00 7.89 8.27
C LEU A 202 9.04 8.91 7.79
N LEU A 203 8.93 9.38 6.55
CA LEU A 203 9.85 10.36 5.96
C LEU A 203 9.63 11.81 6.46
N HIS A 204 8.62 12.04 7.30
CA HIS A 204 8.31 13.36 7.88
C HIS A 204 8.37 13.36 9.42
N ILE A 205 8.98 12.34 10.05
CA ILE A 205 9.03 12.21 11.51
C ILE A 205 9.79 13.37 12.18
N GLN A 206 10.93 13.81 11.64
CA GLN A 206 11.73 14.86 12.26
C GLN A 206 11.08 16.26 12.19
N THR A 207 10.33 16.56 11.12
CA THR A 207 9.64 17.86 10.98
C THR A 207 8.56 18.07 12.05
N ASN A 208 7.99 16.98 12.57
CA ASN A 208 6.96 17.05 13.60
C ASN A 208 7.53 17.18 15.02
N ASN A 209 8.73 16.64 15.29
CA ASN A 209 9.39 16.78 16.59
C ASN A 209 9.91 18.20 16.82
N GLU A 210 10.44 18.88 15.78
CA GLU A 210 10.83 20.30 15.88
C GLU A 210 9.63 21.24 16.04
N SER A 211 8.44 20.83 15.58
CA SER A 211 7.21 21.62 15.72
C SER A 211 6.51 21.45 17.08
N ALA A 212 6.92 20.44 17.86
CA ALA A 212 6.39 20.12 19.18
C ALA A 212 7.32 20.52 20.34
N MET A 213 8.46 21.14 20.03
CA MET A 213 9.42 21.75 20.98
C MET A 213 9.42 23.27 20.85
#